data_AF-W1YR02-F1
#
_entry.id   AF-W1YR02-F1
#
_cell.length_a   1.000
_cell.length_b   1.000
_cell.length_c   1.000
_cell.angle_alpha   90.00
_cell.angle_beta   90.00
_cell.angle_gamma   90.00
#
_symmetry.space_group_name_H-M   'P 1'
#
loop_
_entity.id
_entity.type
_entity.pdbx_description
1 polymer ?
#
loop_
_entity_poly.entity_id
_entity_poly.type
_entity_poly.pdbx_seq_one_letter_code
_entity_poly.pdbx_strand_id
1 'polypeptide(L)'
;TSQIVGTMAMMNVMMGDRYKMVPNEVKDLVRGKYGALPGKISDEIRHTIIGDEEPITCRPADLIEPELEGYRQDLASKGYNGITDGDV
;
A
#
# COMPACT_ATOMS: atom_id res chain seq x y z
N THR A 1 -0.72 -5.86 8.66
CA THR A 1 -1.91 -5.00 8.87
C THR A 1 -1.99 -4.41 10.28
N SER A 2 -1.52 -5.09 11.33
CA SER A 2 -1.60 -4.57 12.72
C SER A 2 -0.92 -3.21 12.94
N GLN A 3 0.22 -2.95 12.28
CA GLN A 3 0.89 -1.64 12.34
C GLN A 3 0.01 -0.51 11.76
N ILE A 4 -0.64 -0.76 10.62
CA ILE A 4 -1.50 0.20 9.92
C ILE A 4 -2.68 0.63 10.82
N VAL A 5 -3.32 -0.34 11.48
CA VAL A 5 -4.43 -0.07 12.42
C VAL A 5 -3.95 0.68 13.66
N GLY A 6 -2.79 0.31 14.20
CA GLY A 6 -2.19 1.00 15.34
C GLY A 6 -1.88 2.47 15.05
N THR A 7 -1.25 2.75 13.90
CA THR A 7 -0.96 4.12 13.46
C THR A 7 -2.23 4.94 13.28
N MET A 8 -3.29 4.39 12.70
CA MET A 8 -4.58 5.09 12.59
C MET A 8 -5.21 5.39 13.94
N ALA A 9 -5.20 4.42 14.85
CA ALA A 9 -5.74 4.62 16.19
C ALA A 9 -4.99 5.75 16.91
N MET A 10 -3.66 5.74 16.85
CA MET A 10 -2.81 6.80 17.39
C MET A 10 -3.15 8.17 16.79
N MET A 11 -3.23 8.27 15.45
CA MET A 11 -3.53 9.53 14.78
C MET A 11 -4.92 10.08 15.13
N ASN A 12 -5.94 9.23 15.18
CA ASN A 12 -7.29 9.65 15.55
C ASN A 12 -7.33 10.24 16.97
N VAL A 13 -6.60 9.63 17.92
CA VAL A 13 -6.52 10.14 19.30
C VAL A 13 -5.74 11.45 19.36
N MET A 14 -4.58 11.52 18.71
CA MET A 14 -3.74 12.72 18.74
C MET A 14 -4.40 13.93 18.06
N MET A 15 -5.14 13.68 16.97
CA MET A 15 -5.78 14.75 16.19
C MET A 15 -7.14 15.19 16.77
N GLY A 16 -7.66 14.44 17.75
CA GLY A 16 -8.95 14.68 18.40
C GLY A 16 -10.17 14.42 17.51
N ASP A 17 -9.96 13.84 16.33
CA ASP A 17 -11.01 13.61 15.33
C ASP A 17 -10.66 12.40 14.44
N ARG A 18 -11.67 11.65 14.01
CA ARG A 18 -11.48 10.41 13.25
C ARG A 18 -11.21 10.73 11.78
N TYR A 19 -10.21 10.08 11.18
CA TYR A 19 -9.84 10.21 9.77
C TYR A 19 -9.45 11.63 9.32
N LYS A 20 -9.23 12.56 10.26
CA LYS A 20 -8.77 13.92 9.96
C LYS A 20 -7.43 13.94 9.23
N MET A 21 -6.55 13.01 9.55
CA MET A 21 -5.31 12.76 8.82
C MET A 21 -5.17 11.25 8.61
N VAL A 22 -5.09 10.84 7.35
CA VAL A 22 -5.05 9.42 6.97
C VAL A 22 -3.71 9.11 6.28
N PRO A 23 -2.86 8.24 6.87
CA PRO A 23 -1.63 7.73 6.26
C PRO A 23 -1.88 7.03 4.94
N ASN A 24 -0.85 6.99 4.10
CA ASN A 24 -0.92 6.38 2.78
C ASN A 24 -1.20 4.87 2.86
N GLU A 25 -0.66 4.18 3.86
CA GLU A 25 -0.87 2.74 4.06
C GLU A 25 -2.34 2.40 4.30
N VAL A 26 -3.09 3.32 4.91
CA VAL A 26 -4.52 3.16 5.20
C VAL A 26 -5.32 3.46 3.95
N LYS A 27 -4.94 4.48 3.19
CA LYS A 27 -5.53 4.72 1.87
C LYS A 27 -5.31 3.53 0.95
N ASP A 28 -4.11 2.98 0.92
CA ASP A 28 -3.76 1.81 0.11
C ASP A 28 -4.45 0.52 0.57
N LEU A 29 -4.72 0.40 1.88
CA LEU A 29 -5.59 -0.65 2.41
C LEU A 29 -7.02 -0.52 1.87
N VAL A 30 -7.59 0.69 1.85
CA VAL A 30 -8.94 0.96 1.30
C VAL A 30 -8.96 0.80 -0.23
N ARG A 31 -7.88 1.14 -0.93
CA ARG A 31 -7.72 0.91 -2.37
C ARG A 31 -7.61 -0.56 -2.75
N GLY A 32 -7.42 -1.46 -1.79
CA GLY A 32 -7.28 -2.90 -2.05
C GLY A 32 -5.85 -3.36 -2.37
N LYS A 33 -4.83 -2.49 -2.24
CA LYS A 33 -3.42 -2.85 -2.54
C LYS A 33 -2.82 -3.88 -1.57
N TYR A 34 -3.44 -4.08 -0.40
CA TYR A 34 -3.09 -5.13 0.56
C TYR A 34 -4.01 -6.36 0.44
N GLY A 35 -4.79 -6.47 -0.63
CA GLY A 35 -5.77 -7.52 -0.87
C GLY A 35 -7.16 -7.18 -0.33
N ALA A 36 -8.07 -8.15 -0.44
CA ALA A 36 -9.45 -8.00 -0.01
C ALA A 36 -9.56 -7.93 1.51
N LEU A 37 -10.30 -6.93 1.99
CA LEU A 37 -10.64 -6.84 3.40
C LEU A 37 -11.68 -7.89 3.80
N PRO A 38 -11.61 -8.43 5.03
CA PRO A 38 -12.57 -9.43 5.50
C PRO A 38 -14.00 -8.89 5.65
N GLY A 39 -14.17 -7.56 5.65
CA GLY A 39 -15.46 -6.90 5.76
C GLY A 39 -15.61 -5.75 4.76
N LYS A 40 -16.85 -5.29 4.58
CA LYS A 40 -17.17 -4.15 3.72
C LYS A 40 -16.87 -2.84 4.44
N ILE A 41 -16.28 -1.89 3.72
CA ILE A 41 -16.15 -0.50 4.16
C ILE A 41 -17.42 0.24 3.73
N SER A 42 -17.95 1.13 4.58
CA SER A 42 -19.06 2.01 4.19
C SER A 42 -18.60 3.01 3.13
N ASP A 43 -19.50 3.36 2.21
CA ASP A 43 -19.18 4.29 1.12
C ASP A 43 -18.72 5.66 1.63
N GLU A 44 -19.30 6.13 2.74
CA GLU A 44 -18.92 7.39 3.41
C GLU A 44 -17.46 7.37 3.88
N ILE A 45 -17.03 6.28 4.55
CA ILE A 45 -15.66 6.16 5.04
C ILE A 45 -14.70 5.96 3.88
N ARG A 46 -15.09 5.19 2.85
CA ARG A 46 -14.29 5.05 1.63
C ARG A 46 -14.04 6.42 1.01
N HIS A 47 -15.09 7.20 0.80
CA HIS A 47 -14.99 8.53 0.20
C HIS A 47 -14.18 9.50 1.08
N THR A 48 -14.32 9.42 2.40
CA THR A 48 -13.47 10.20 3.33
C THR A 48 -11.98 9.89 3.17
N ILE A 49 -11.62 8.63 2.93
CA ILE A 49 -10.23 8.18 2.91
C ILE A 49 -9.58 8.33 1.52
N ILE A 50 -10.30 7.97 0.45
CA ILE A 50 -9.77 7.93 -0.93
C ILE A 50 -10.57 8.78 -1.94
N GLY A 51 -11.57 9.54 -1.50
CA GLY A 51 -12.39 10.37 -2.38
C GLY A 51 -13.20 9.54 -3.38
N ASP A 52 -13.10 9.90 -4.66
CA ASP A 52 -13.80 9.25 -5.77
C ASP A 52 -13.00 8.09 -6.40
N GLU A 53 -11.87 7.71 -5.80
CA GLU A 53 -11.08 6.59 -6.31
C GLU A 53 -11.81 5.25 -6.10
N GLU A 54 -11.76 4.38 -7.12
CA GLU A 54 -12.29 3.03 -7.04
C GLU A 54 -11.22 2.03 -6.57
N PRO A 55 -11.50 1.22 -5.52
CA PRO A 55 -10.60 0.16 -5.09
C PRO A 55 -10.42 -0.93 -6.15
N ILE A 56 -9.23 -1.51 -6.22
CA ILE A 56 -8.99 -2.70 -7.03
C ILE A 56 -9.68 -3.93 -6.44
N THR A 57 -10.18 -4.80 -7.30
CA THR A 57 -10.87 -6.05 -6.92
C THR A 57 -10.09 -7.30 -7.29
N CYS A 58 -9.02 -7.17 -8.07
CA CYS A 58 -8.11 -8.25 -8.44
C CYS A 58 -6.97 -8.41 -7.40
N ARG A 59 -6.13 -9.42 -7.61
CA ARG A 59 -4.91 -9.58 -6.81
C ARG A 59 -3.96 -8.44 -7.18
N PRO A 60 -3.45 -7.65 -6.21
CA PRO A 60 -2.59 -6.50 -6.49
C PRO A 60 -1.35 -6.83 -7.34
N ALA A 61 -0.79 -8.02 -7.15
CA ALA A 61 0.39 -8.49 -7.90
C ALA A 61 0.12 -8.69 -9.40
N ASP A 62 -1.14 -8.87 -9.81
CA ASP A 62 -1.49 -9.05 -11.23
C ASP A 62 -1.36 -7.75 -12.03
N LEU A 63 -1.26 -6.60 -11.34
CA LEU A 63 -1.09 -5.27 -11.94
C LEU A 63 0.38 -4.84 -12.02
N ILE A 64 1.31 -5.68 -11.54
CA ILE A 64 2.75 -5.37 -11.48
C ILE A 64 3.46 -6.16 -12.57
N GLU A 65 4.27 -5.48 -13.37
CA GLU A 65 5.07 -6.12 -14.41
C GLU A 65 6.29 -6.83 -13.81
N PRO A 66 6.87 -7.85 -14.49
CA PRO A 66 8.10 -8.48 -14.03
C PRO A 66 9.30 -7.51 -14.04
N GLU A 67 9.74 -7.04 -12.88
CA GLU A 67 10.80 -6.02 -12.75
C GLU A 67 12.20 -6.59 -12.49
N LEU A 68 12.35 -7.90 -12.24
CA LEU A 68 13.60 -8.52 -11.80
C LEU A 68 14.78 -8.24 -12.75
N GLU A 69 14.52 -8.30 -14.06
CA GLU A 69 15.55 -8.02 -15.06
C GLU A 69 15.95 -6.54 -15.09
N GLY A 70 14.99 -5.64 -14.84
CA GLY A 70 15.26 -4.21 -14.69
C GLY A 70 16.16 -3.93 -13.48
N TYR A 71 15.90 -4.57 -12.35
CA TYR A 71 16.72 -4.43 -11.15
C TYR A 71 18.13 -4.97 -11.34
N ARG A 72 18.32 -6.09 -12.06
CA ARG A 72 19.67 -6.58 -12.44
C ARG A 72 20.47 -5.53 -13.20
N GLN A 73 19.84 -4.89 -14.19
CA GLN A 73 20.50 -3.88 -15.01
C GLN A 73 20.80 -2.60 -14.21
N ASP A 74 19.89 -2.16 -13.36
CA ASP A 74 20.10 -0.99 -12.50
C ASP A 74 21.26 -1.22 -11.52
N LEU A 75 21.33 -2.38 -10.87
CA LEU A 75 22.42 -2.72 -9.96
C LEU A 75 23.77 -2.88 -10.69
N ALA A 76 23.79 -3.50 -11.87
CA ALA A 76 24.98 -3.57 -12.71
C ALA A 76 25.47 -2.17 -13.12
N SER A 77 24.55 -1.25 -13.46
CA SER A 77 24.88 0.13 -13.80
C SER A 77 25.51 0.91 -12.64
N LYS A 78 25.15 0.56 -11.40
CA LYS A 78 25.70 1.12 -10.16
C LYS A 78 27.03 0.50 -9.74
N GLY A 79 27.54 -0.47 -10.50
CA GLY A 79 28.86 -1.08 -10.31
C GLY A 79 28.89 -2.26 -9.33
N TYR A 80 27.73 -2.79 -8.93
CA TYR A 80 27.66 -4.02 -8.16
C TYR A 80 27.96 -5.22 -9.08
N ASN A 81 29.02 -5.98 -8.80
CA ASN A 81 29.43 -7.16 -9.57
C ASN A 81 29.33 -8.41 -8.70
N GLY A 82 28.97 -9.55 -9.30
CA GLY A 82 28.82 -10.83 -8.58
C GLY A 82 27.50 -10.97 -7.80
N ILE A 83 26.48 -10.20 -8.20
CA ILE A 83 25.14 -10.17 -7.60
C ILE A 83 24.42 -11.49 -7.87
N THR A 84 23.85 -12.10 -6.83
CA THR A 84 23.01 -13.30 -6.97
C THR A 84 21.54 -12.93 -7.10
N ASP A 85 20.69 -13.85 -7.54
CA ASP A 85 19.23 -13.63 -7.58
C ASP A 85 18.61 -13.29 -6.21
N GLY A 86 19.31 -13.55 -5.10
CA GLY A 86 18.85 -13.14 -3.76
C GLY A 86 19.22 -11.70 -3.37
N ASP A 87 20.14 -11.08 -4.11
CA ASP A 87 20.59 -9.70 -3.89
C ASP A 87 19.88 -8.69 -4.81
N VAL A 88 19.16 -9.20 -5.82
CA VAL A 88 18.29 -8.45 -6.74
C VAL A 88 16.88 -8.41 -6.18
#